data_AF-A0AAU0F6C2-F1
#
_entry.id   AF-A0AAU0F6C2-F1
#
_cell.length_a   1.000
_cell.length_b   1.000
_cell.length_c   1.000
_cell.angle_alpha   90.00
_cell.angle_beta   90.00
_cell.angle_gamma   90.00
#
_symmetry.space_group_name_H-M   'P 1'
#
loop_
_entity.id
_entity.type
_entity.pdbx_description
1 polymer ?
#
loop_
_entity_poly.entity_id
_entity_poly.type
_entity_poly.pdbx_seq_one_letter_code
_entity_poly.pdbx_strand_id
1 'polypeptide(L)'
;MDGIVFKVRENSKVVNKTIYLAVGLNREGKKEALGMWAWKAESSAFWMSVLTDLKARGVEDILITATDNLNGFTQTIRLCFP
;
A
#
# COMPACT_ATOMS: atom_id res chain seq x y z
N MET A 1 5.19 4.61 0.80
CA MET A 1 4.84 3.18 0.65
C MET A 1 6.04 2.48 0.07
N ASP A 2 6.41 1.34 0.65
CA ASP A 2 7.60 0.58 0.25
C ASP A 2 7.22 -0.87 -0.07
N GLY A 3 8.00 -1.52 -0.93
CA GLY A 3 7.76 -2.88 -1.41
C GLY A 3 8.98 -3.76 -1.22
N ILE A 4 8.82 -4.88 -0.51
CA ILE A 4 9.90 -5.85 -0.29
C ILE A 4 9.54 -7.17 -0.95
N VAL A 5 10.42 -7.67 -1.82
CA VAL A 5 10.20 -8.92 -2.55
C VAL A 5 10.67 -10.10 -1.71
N PHE A 6 9.78 -11.08 -1.52
CA PHE A 6 10.05 -12.33 -0.82
C PHE A 6 9.78 -13.54 -1.72
N LYS A 7 10.58 -14.59 -1.55
CA LYS A 7 10.30 -15.92 -2.08
C LYS A 7 9.36 -16.64 -1.13
N VAL A 8 8.16 -16.96 -1.60
CA VAL A 8 7.13 -17.65 -0.82
C VAL A 8 6.72 -18.95 -1.51
N ARG A 9 6.38 -19.98 -0.73
CA ARG A 9 5.84 -21.22 -1.26
C ARG A 9 4.33 -21.10 -1.40
N GLU A 10 3.83 -21.19 -2.62
CA GLU A 10 2.40 -21.18 -2.96
C GLU A 10 2.12 -22.28 -3.99
N ASN A 11 1.06 -23.07 -3.79
CA ASN A 11 0.68 -24.16 -4.71
C ASN A 11 1.85 -25.09 -5.06
N SER A 12 2.62 -25.49 -4.04
CA SER A 12 3.82 -26.34 -4.17
C SER A 12 4.95 -25.77 -5.04
N LYS A 13 4.90 -24.48 -5.39
CA LYS A 13 5.95 -23.77 -6.15
C LYS A 13 6.49 -22.60 -5.33
N VAL A 14 7.78 -22.29 -5.50
CA VAL A 14 8.36 -21.06 -4.94
C VAL A 14 8.13 -19.95 -5.94
N VAL A 15 7.43 -18.90 -5.51
CA VAL A 15 7.11 -17.73 -6.32
C VAL A 15 7.60 -16.47 -5.62
N ASN A 16 7.93 -15.44 -6.38
CA ASN A 16 8.18 -14.12 -5.83
C ASN A 16 6.84 -13.45 -5.53
N LYS A 17 6.69 -12.89 -4.33
CA LYS A 17 5.62 -11.95 -4.00
C LYS A 17 6.22 -10.69 -3.40
N THR A 18 5.61 -9.56 -3.68
CA THR A 18 5.98 -8.30 -3.04
C THR A 18 5.05 -8.05 -1.87
N ILE A 19 5.64 -7.71 -0.73
CA ILE A 19 4.94 -7.24 0.44
C ILE A 19 5.04 -5.72 0.45
N TYR A 20 3.91 -5.04 0.37
CA TYR A 20 3.80 -3.60 0.42
C TYR A 20 3.51 -3.13 1.84
N LEU A 21 4.32 -2.22 2.35
CA LEU A 21 4.20 -1.64 3.68
C LEU A 21 3.80 -0.16 3.57
N ALA A 22 2.74 0.21 4.29
CA ALA A 22 2.38 1.60 4.55
C ALA A 22 2.84 1.99 5.96
N VAL A 23 3.68 3.03 6.04
CA VAL A 23 4.05 3.68 7.30
C VAL A 23 3.55 5.11 7.24
N GLY A 24 2.78 5.51 8.24
CA GLY A 24 2.25 6.85 8.41
C GLY A 24 2.98 7.60 9.52
N LEU A 25 2.88 8.92 9.49
CA LEU A 25 3.23 9.82 10.58
C LEU A 25 1.94 10.55 10.97
N ASN A 26 1.47 10.35 12.21
CA ASN A 26 0.26 11.02 12.67
C ASN A 26 0.55 12.46 13.12
N ARG A 27 -0.50 13.22 13.45
CA ARG A 27 -0.39 14.63 13.86
C ARG A 27 0.37 14.84 15.17
N GLU A 28 0.54 13.78 15.97
CA GLU A 28 1.34 13.79 17.20
C GLU A 28 2.83 13.51 16.94
N GLY A 29 3.22 13.32 15.67
CA GLY A 29 4.59 13.00 15.29
C GLY A 29 4.98 11.54 15.56
N LYS A 30 4.01 10.65 15.80
CA LYS A 30 4.28 9.22 16.00
C LYS A 30 4.20 8.47 14.68
N LYS A 31 5.19 7.59 14.47
CA LYS A 31 5.20 6.67 13.33
C LYS A 31 4.28 5.50 13.61
N GLU A 32 3.47 5.15 12.61
CA GLU A 32 2.49 4.07 12.72
C GLU A 32 2.59 3.16 11.49
N ALA A 33 2.55 1.85 11.70
CA ALA A 33 2.38 0.89 10.62
C ALA A 33 0.90 0.87 10.21
N LEU A 34 0.57 1.54 9.12
CA LEU A 34 -0.80 1.66 8.64
C LEU A 34 -1.30 0.37 7.98
N GLY A 35 -0.41 -0.50 7.51
CA GLY A 35 -0.79 -1.81 7.01
C GLY A 35 0.27 -2.47 6.15
N MET A 36 0.04 -3.75 5.87
CA MET A 36 0.94 -4.59 5.09
C MET A 36 0.14 -5.53 4.18
N TRP A 37 0.44 -5.54 2.89
CA TRP A 37 -0.31 -6.31 1.89
C TRP A 37 0.64 -7.13 1.00
N ALA A 38 0.40 -8.44 0.90
CA ALA A 38 1.16 -9.31 0.02
C ALA A 38 0.45 -9.46 -1.33
N TRP A 39 1.14 -9.17 -2.43
CA TRP A 39 0.53 -9.22 -3.75
C TRP A 39 1.49 -9.74 -4.83
N LYS A 40 0.92 -10.22 -5.93
CA LYS A 40 1.67 -10.84 -7.04
C LYS A 40 2.18 -9.82 -8.07
N ALA A 41 1.44 -8.74 -8.33
CA ALA A 41 1.80 -7.76 -9.35
C ALA A 41 1.15 -6.38 -9.13
N GLU A 42 1.92 -5.31 -9.29
CA GLU A 42 1.44 -3.93 -9.17
C GLU A 42 0.36 -3.61 -10.19
N SER A 43 -0.77 -3.10 -9.72
CA SER A 43 -1.85 -2.63 -10.58
C SER A 43 -2.65 -1.53 -9.90
N SER A 44 -3.32 -0.69 -10.68
CA SER A 44 -4.23 0.33 -10.17
C SER A 44 -5.34 -0.27 -9.30
N ALA A 45 -5.84 -1.46 -9.65
CA ALA A 45 -6.85 -2.16 -8.86
C ALA A 45 -6.32 -2.58 -7.48
N PHE A 46 -5.06 -3.00 -7.40
CA PHE A 46 -4.42 -3.30 -6.13
C PHE A 46 -4.33 -2.04 -5.25
N TRP A 47 -3.85 -0.92 -5.78
CA TRP A 47 -3.78 0.33 -5.02
C TRP A 47 -5.15 0.82 -4.55
N MET A 48 -6.17 0.68 -5.38
CA MET A 48 -7.55 1.04 -5.03
C MET A 48 -8.02 0.24 -3.82
N SER A 49 -7.74 -1.06 -3.78
CA SER A 49 -8.08 -1.92 -2.65
C SER A 49 -7.36 -1.51 -1.36
N VAL A 50 -6.06 -1.20 -1.45
CA VAL A 50 -5.24 -0.78 -0.30
C VAL A 50 -5.74 0.55 0.28
N LEU A 51 -6.00 1.53 -0.57
CA LEU A 51 -6.44 2.86 -0.15
C LEU A 51 -7.88 2.86 0.37
N THR A 52 -8.76 2.05 -0.22
CA THR A 52 -10.12 1.86 0.27
C THR A 52 -10.13 1.16 1.63
N ASP A 53 -9.26 0.18 1.84
CA ASP A 53 -9.09 -0.48 3.14
C ASP A 53 -8.61 0.51 4.22
N LEU A 54 -7.65 1.38 3.90
CA LEU A 54 -7.23 2.45 4.82
C LEU A 54 -8.38 3.38 5.19
N LYS A 55 -9.19 3.79 4.20
CA LYS A 55 -10.36 4.64 4.43
C LYS A 55 -11.42 3.96 5.29
N ALA A 56 -11.68 2.68 5.04
CA ALA A 56 -12.61 1.88 5.83
C ALA A 56 -12.15 1.69 7.28
N ARG A 57 -10.84 1.73 7.54
CA ARG A 57 -10.24 1.68 8.88
C ARG A 57 -10.18 3.04 9.59
N GLY A 58 -10.76 4.09 8.99
CA GLY A 58 -10.90 5.40 9.62
C GLY A 58 -9.82 6.41 9.23
N VAL A 59 -8.99 6.14 8.22
CA VAL A 59 -8.15 7.19 7.64
C VAL A 59 -9.05 8.15 6.87
N GLU A 60 -9.20 9.37 7.37
CA GLU A 60 -10.06 10.38 6.76
C GLU A 60 -9.36 11.13 5.63
N ASP A 61 -8.10 11.50 5.84
CA ASP A 61 -7.34 12.37 4.95
C ASP A 61 -5.84 12.06 5.00
N ILE A 62 -5.15 12.33 3.89
CA ILE A 62 -3.70 12.14 3.74
C ILE A 62 -3.09 13.38 3.10
N LEU A 63 -2.44 14.21 3.91
CA LEU A 63 -1.85 15.48 3.46
C LEU A 63 -0.64 15.31 2.54
N ILE A 64 0.19 14.29 2.80
CA ILE A 64 1.42 14.03 2.07
C ILE A 64 1.58 12.52 1.88
N THR A 65 1.78 12.10 0.63
CA THR A 65 2.18 10.74 0.29
C THR A 65 3.53 10.72 -0.41
N ALA A 66 4.43 9.86 0.04
CA ALA A 66 5.69 9.57 -0.65
C ALA A 66 5.68 8.11 -1.16
N THR A 67 5.91 7.96 -2.46
CA THR A 67 5.91 6.66 -3.15
C THR A 67 6.98 6.62 -4.23
N ASP A 68 7.54 5.45 -4.50
CA ASP A 68 8.55 5.25 -5.54
C ASP A 68 7.91 4.90 -6.89
N ASN A 69 7.51 5.93 -7.65
CA ASN A 69 6.92 5.86 -9.00
C ASN A 69 6.03 4.64 -9.29
N LEU A 70 5.18 4.28 -8.32
CA LEU A 70 4.38 3.06 -8.38
C LEU A 70 3.31 3.21 -9.46
N ASN A 71 3.30 2.30 -10.42
CA ASN A 71 2.43 2.40 -11.58
C ASN A 71 0.95 2.40 -11.16
N GLY A 72 0.19 3.41 -11.60
CA GLY A 72 -1.22 3.59 -11.26
C GLY A 72 -1.51 4.16 -9.87
N PHE A 73 -0.51 4.32 -8.99
CA PHE A 73 -0.72 4.82 -7.63
C PHE A 73 -1.20 6.28 -7.61
N THR A 74 -0.50 7.17 -8.33
CA THR A 74 -0.80 8.62 -8.35
C THR A 74 -2.23 8.94 -8.78
N GLN A 75 -2.76 8.18 -9.73
CA GLN A 75 -4.16 8.33 -10.16
C GLN A 75 -5.13 7.83 -9.09
N THR A 76 -4.82 6.67 -8.51
CA THR A 76 -5.66 6.03 -7.50
C THR A 76 -5.75 6.84 -6.20
N ILE A 77 -4.63 7.38 -5.71
CA ILE A 77 -4.62 8.17 -4.47
C ILE A 77 -5.53 9.40 -4.58
N ARG A 78 -5.50 10.10 -5.71
CA ARG A 78 -6.37 11.27 -5.97
C ARG A 78 -7.86 10.92 -6.05
N LEU A 79 -8.19 9.66 -6.36
CA LEU A 79 -9.59 9.20 -6.39
C LEU A 79 -10.09 8.82 -4.99
N CYS A 80 -9.23 8.20 -4.16
CA CYS A 80 -9.60 7.74 -2.82
C CYS A 80 -9.55 8.87 -1.77
N PHE A 81 -8.52 9.73 -1.88
CA PHE A 81 -8.16 10.82 -0.98
C PHE A 81 -7.88 12.07 -1.84
N PRO A 82 -8.94 12.79 -2.27
CA PRO A 82 -8.83 13.96 -3.14
C PRO A 82 -8.25 15.19 -2.43
#